data_AF-A0A419QK85-F1
#
_entry.id   AF-A0A419QK85-F1
#
_cell.length_a   1.000
_cell.length_b   1.000
_cell.length_c   1.000
_cell.angle_alpha   90.00
_cell.angle_beta   90.00
_cell.angle_gamma   90.00
#
_symmetry.space_group_name_H-M   'P 1'
#
loop_
_entity.id
_entity.type
_entity.pdbx_description
1 polymer ?
#
loop_
_entity_poly.entity_id
_entity_poly.type
_entity_poly.pdbx_seq_one_letter_code
_entity_poly.pdbx_strand_id
1 'polypeptide(L)' 'MKTYVSDAVAFLYFLIDKLPPKADNAFKQAEKGNAIIYLPTIAAAELYYLFEKKGWLEFWVKLKKKC' A
#
# COMPACT_ATOMS: atom_id res chain seq x y z
N MET A 1 1.21 21.50 -3.77
CA MET A 1 0.89 20.23 -3.07
C MET A 1 1.59 19.11 -3.81
N LYS A 2 2.27 18.20 -3.11
CA LYS A 2 2.99 17.10 -3.79
C LYS A 2 1.99 16.02 -4.23
N THR A 3 2.28 15.37 -5.34
CA THR A 3 1.44 14.32 -5.92
C THR A 3 2.27 13.09 -6.16
N TYR A 4 1.75 11.95 -5.72
CA TYR A 4 2.34 10.63 -5.90
C TYR A 4 1.32 9.69 -6.54
N VAL A 5 1.83 8.66 -7.20
CA VAL A 5 1.04 7.52 -7.67
C VAL A 5 1.57 6.30 -6.94
N SER A 6 0.70 5.56 -6.28
CA SER A 6 1.06 4.30 -5.62
C SER A 6 0.94 3.15 -6.61
N ASP A 7 1.88 2.22 -6.58
CA ASP A 7 1.68 0.88 -7.11
C ASP A 7 0.97 -0.02 -6.07
N ALA A 8 0.64 -1.25 -6.47
CA ALA A 8 -0.01 -2.23 -5.60
C ALA A 8 0.86 -2.62 -4.41
N VAL A 9 2.17 -2.76 -4.59
CA VAL A 9 3.09 -3.25 -3.55
C VAL A 9 3.26 -2.20 -2.45
N ALA A 10 3.50 -0.94 -2.81
CA ALA A 10 3.58 0.18 -1.88
C ALA A 10 2.26 0.34 -1.11
N PHE A 11 1.11 0.25 -1.79
CA PHE A 11 -0.17 0.33 -1.10
C PHE A 11 -0.40 -0.86 -0.16
N LEU A 12 -0.02 -2.08 -0.56
CA LEU A 12 -0.07 -3.24 0.32
C LEU A 12 0.79 -3.06 1.58
N TYR A 13 2.03 -2.58 1.41
CA TYR A 13 2.96 -2.37 2.52
C TYR A 13 2.54 -1.21 3.41
N PHE A 14 1.86 -0.20 2.85
CA PHE A 14 1.18 0.84 3.61
C PHE A 14 0.10 0.25 4.53
N LEU A 15 -0.78 -0.62 4.01
CA LEU A 15 -1.86 -1.25 4.79
C LEU A 15 -1.39 -2.13 5.95
N ILE A 16 -0.10 -2.49 6.00
CA ILE A 16 0.50 -3.29 7.07
C ILE A 16 1.58 -2.54 7.87
N ASP A 17 1.71 -1.22 7.67
CA ASP A 17 2.69 -0.36 8.35
C ASP A 17 4.15 -0.79 8.14
N LYS A 18 4.49 -1.29 6.95
CA LYS A 18 5.85 -1.78 6.61
C LYS A 18 6.54 -1.03 5.49
N LEU A 19 6.10 0.19 5.18
CA LEU A 19 6.75 1.01 4.17
C LEU A 19 8.20 1.36 4.56
N PRO A 20 9.13 1.39 3.58
CA PRO A 20 10.45 1.96 3.81
C PRO A 20 10.34 3.46 4.13
N PRO A 21 11.28 4.06 4.88
CA PRO A 21 11.14 5.41 5.43
C PRO A 21 10.78 6.52 4.43
N LYS A 22 11.31 6.44 3.20
CA LYS A 22 11.01 7.43 2.16
C LYS A 22 9.57 7.34 1.66
N ALA A 23 9.06 6.12 1.45
CA ALA A 23 7.68 5.91 1.03
C ALA A 23 6.73 6.24 2.18
N ASP A 24 7.04 5.77 3.40
CA ASP A 24 6.27 6.08 4.61
C ASP A 24 6.07 7.59 4.80
N ASN A 25 7.12 8.39 4.58
CA ASN A 25 7.01 9.85 4.65
C ASN A 25 6.09 10.46 3.58
N ALA A 26 5.97 9.86 2.40
CA ALA A 26 5.03 10.31 1.37
C ALA A 26 3.58 10.03 1.78
N PHE A 27 3.31 8.83 2.32
CA PHE A 27 2.00 8.46 2.85
C PHE A 27 1.61 9.30 4.07
N LYS A 28 2.51 9.50 5.03
CA LYS A 28 2.28 10.40 6.19
C LYS A 28 2.02 11.85 5.80
N GLN A 29 2.66 12.35 4.73
CA GLN A 29 2.34 13.68 4.20
C GLN A 29 0.92 13.72 3.63
N ALA A 30 0.48 12.65 2.97
CA ALA A 30 -0.88 12.56 2.44
C ALA A 30 -1.94 12.45 3.54
N GLU A 31 -1.70 11.66 4.59
CA GLU A 31 -2.56 11.56 5.78
C GLU A 31 -2.76 12.92 6.47
N LYS A 32 -1.73 13.77 6.46
CA LYS A 32 -1.76 15.13 7.01
C LYS A 32 -2.35 16.18 6.04
N GLY A 33 -2.82 15.76 4.86
CA GLY A 33 -3.34 16.67 3.83
C GLY A 33 -2.27 17.49 3.09
N ASN A 34 -0.99 17.19 3.28
CA ASN A 34 0.13 17.91 2.65
C ASN A 34 0.53 17.34 1.27
N ALA A 35 -0.01 16.17 0.91
CA ALA A 35 0.19 15.52 -0.37
C ALA A 35 -1.06 14.75 -0.81
N ILE A 36 -1.12 14.38 -2.10
CA ILE A 36 -2.12 13.47 -2.64
C ILE A 36 -1.41 12.19 -3.12
N ILE A 37 -1.97 11.04 -2.76
CA ILE A 37 -1.60 9.75 -3.34
C ILE A 37 -2.77 9.27 -4.20
N TYR A 38 -2.52 9.11 -5.50
CA TYR A 38 -3.44 8.43 -6.39
C TYR A 38 -3.17 6.93 -6.35
N LEU A 39 -4.23 6.14 -6.17
CA LEU A 39 -4.21 4.70 -6.37
C LEU A 39 -4.87 4.39 -7.73
N PRO A 40 -4.09 4.04 -8.77
CA PRO A 40 -4.65 3.68 -10.06
C PRO A 40 -5.57 2.46 -9.95
N THR A 41 -6.62 2.42 -10.76
CA THR A 41 -7.57 1.29 -10.79
C THR A 41 -6.88 -0.04 -11.09
N ILE A 42 -5.82 -0.04 -11.90
CA ILE A 42 -5.04 -1.25 -12.19
C ILE A 42 -4.33 -1.80 -10.94
N ALA A 43 -3.73 -0.93 -10.12
CA ALA A 43 -3.09 -1.33 -8.87
C ALA A 43 -4.11 -1.85 -7.85
N ALA A 44 -5.31 -1.23 -7.81
CA ALA A 44 -6.42 -1.72 -7.01
C ALA A 44 -6.91 -3.11 -7.49
N ALA A 45 -7.01 -3.32 -8.81
CA ALA A 45 -7.40 -4.59 -9.40
C ALA A 45 -6.36 -5.70 -9.16
N GLU A 46 -5.06 -5.38 -9.20
CA GLU A 46 -3.97 -6.30 -8.85
C GLU A 46 -4.10 -6.78 -7.40
N LEU A 47 -4.31 -5.85 -6.47
CA LEU A 47 -4.54 -6.20 -5.07
C LEU A 47 -5.76 -7.10 -4.90
N TYR A 48 -6.90 -6.72 -5.50
CA TYR A 48 -8.10 -7.54 -5.47
C TYR A 48 -7.85 -8.95 -6.01
N TYR A 49 -7.19 -9.07 -7.15
CA TYR A 49 -6.85 -10.37 -7.74
C TYR A 49 -5.91 -11.20 -6.84
N LEU A 50 -4.91 -10.57 -6.22
CA LEU A 50 -4.00 -11.25 -5.29
C LEU A 50 -4.76 -11.85 -4.10
N PHE A 51 -5.62 -11.07 -3.46
CA PHE A 51 -6.37 -11.54 -2.28
C PHE A 51 -7.43 -12.58 -2.65
N GLU A 52 -8.21 -12.35 -3.70
CA GLU A 52 -9.36 -13.20 -4.05
C GLU A 52 -8.99 -14.45 -4.84
N LYS A 53 -7.99 -14.38 -5.72
CA LYS A 53 -7.65 -15.48 -6.64
C LYS A 53 -6.36 -16.20 -6.27
N LYS A 54 -5.42 -15.54 -5.60
CA LYS A 54 -4.14 -16.15 -5.21
C LYS A 54 -4.06 -16.55 -3.74
N GLY A 55 -5.15 -16.39 -2.97
CA GLY A 55 -5.20 -16.84 -1.57
C GLY A 55 -4.22 -16.11 -0.67
N TRP A 56 -3.90 -14.84 -0.98
CA TRP A 56 -2.88 -14.08 -0.25
C TRP A 56 -3.24 -13.71 1.19
N LEU A 57 -4.42 -14.08 1.67
CA LEU A 57 -4.81 -13.94 3.08
C LEU A 57 -3.81 -14.60 4.04
N GLU A 58 -3.34 -15.81 3.73
CA GLU A 58 -2.35 -16.51 4.57
C GLU A 58 -0.99 -15.81 4.58
N PHE A 59 -0.57 -15.32 3.41
CA PHE A 59 0.67 -14.55 3.26
C PHE A 59 0.57 -13.21 3.99
N TRP A 60 -0.60 -12.55 3.93
CA TRP A 60 -0.89 -11.30 4.64
C TRP A 60 -0.81 -11.47 6.16
N VAL A 61 -1.41 -12.55 6.71
CA VAL A 61 -1.29 -12.88 8.13
C VAL A 61 0.19 -13.12 8.53
N LYS A 62 0.96 -13.80 7.69
CA LYS A 62 2.40 -14.02 7.93
C LYS A 62 3.21 -12.74 7.87
N LEU A 63 2.92 -11.85 6.91
CA LEU A 63 3.55 -10.55 6.79
C LEU A 63 3.27 -9.67 8.01
N LYS A 64 2.03 -9.63 8.50
CA LYS A 64 1.64 -8.87 9.68
C LYS A 64 2.32 -9.38 10.97
N LYS A 65 2.51 -10.70 11.11
CA LYS A 65 3.15 -11.32 12.28
C LYS A 65 4.66 -11.10 12.40
N LYS A 66 5.38 -10.73 11.32
CA LYS A 66 6.82 -10.43 11.37
C LYS A 66 7.12 -9.05 12.00
N CYS A 67 6.49 -8.72 13.11
CA CYS A 67 6.78 -7.52 13.90
C CYS A 67 7.49 -7.94 15.18
#